data_AF-A0A917PCE6-F1
#
_entry.id   AF-A0A917PCE6-F1
#
_cell.length_a   1.000
_cell.length_b   1.000
_cell.length_c   1.000
_cell.angle_alpha   90.00
_cell.angle_beta   90.00
_cell.angle_gamma   90.00
#
_symmetry.space_group_name_H-M   'P 1'
#
loop_
_entity.id
_entity.type
_entity.pdbx_description
1 polymer ?
#
loop_
_entity_poly.entity_id
_entity_poly.type
_entity_poly.pdbx_seq_one_letter_code
_entity_poly.pdbx_strand_id
1 'polypeptide(L)' 'MQALLPDVTLDRAGRPVRFRYGGRLHLVTALVDDWRYGGRWWLDESPRDCWLVQAGPLTAELHREDRPGGRWWLARLQD' A
#
# COMPACT_ATOMS: atom_id res chain seq x y z
N MET A 1 14.27 -5.99 2.44
CA MET A 1 13.39 -6.80 1.58
C MET A 1 11.97 -6.29 1.78
N GLN A 2 11.28 -5.85 0.70
CA GLN A 2 9.90 -5.37 0.80
C GLN A 2 8.95 -6.55 1.03
N ALA A 3 7.97 -6.40 1.92
CA ALA A 3 7.01 -7.47 2.20
C ALA A 3 5.80 -7.38 1.26
N LEU A 4 5.57 -8.43 0.47
CA LEU A 4 4.43 -8.49 -0.44
C LEU A 4 3.11 -8.56 0.33
N LEU A 5 2.09 -7.90 -0.21
CA LEU A 5 0.72 -7.91 0.30
C LEU A 5 -0.18 -8.58 -0.74
N PRO A 6 -0.35 -9.91 -0.69
CA PRO A 6 -1.13 -10.62 -1.70
C PRO A 6 -2.64 -10.35 -1.61
N ASP A 7 -3.11 -9.80 -0.50
CA ASP A 7 -4.51 -9.50 -0.25
C ASP A 7 -4.63 -8.08 0.31
N VAL A 8 -5.02 -7.16 -0.58
CA VAL A 8 -5.43 -5.79 -0.27
C VAL A 8 -6.81 -5.60 -0.87
N THR A 9 -7.78 -5.21 -0.05
CA THR A 9 -9.12 -4.85 -0.53
C THR A 9 -9.22 -3.34 -0.61
N LEU A 10 -9.82 -2.85 -1.71
CA LEU A 10 -10.07 -1.43 -1.94
C LEU A 10 -11.55 -1.10 -1.77
N ASP A 11 -11.85 0.15 -1.42
CA ASP A 11 -13.19 0.71 -1.55
C ASP A 11 -13.52 1.08 -3.01
N ARG A 12 -14.71 1.66 -3.22
CA ARG A 12 -15.16 2.10 -4.55
C ARG A 12 -14.36 3.28 -5.11
N ALA A 13 -13.65 4.02 -4.28
CA ALA A 13 -12.76 5.11 -4.68
C ALA A 13 -11.33 4.61 -4.96
N GLY A 14 -11.07 3.31 -4.82
CA GLY A 14 -9.75 2.72 -5.03
C GLY A 14 -8.81 2.86 -3.83
N ARG A 15 -9.32 3.20 -2.64
CA ARG A 15 -8.52 3.38 -1.42
C ARG A 15 -8.46 2.07 -0.62
N PRO A 16 -7.32 1.73 -0.01
CA PRO A 16 -7.18 0.52 0.79
C PRO A 16 -8.07 0.57 2.03
N VAL A 17 -8.87 -0.48 2.24
CA VAL A 17 -9.73 -0.63 3.42
C VAL A 17 -9.29 -1.76 4.35
N ARG A 18 -8.52 -2.72 3.84
CA ARG A 18 -7.87 -3.77 4.65
C ARG A 18 -6.73 -4.43 3.87
N PHE A 19 -5.79 -5.00 4.60
CA PHE A 19 -4.68 -5.78 4.03
C PHE A 19 -4.27 -6.94 4.96
N ARG A 20 -3.70 -8.01 4.40
CA ARG A 20 -3.12 -9.11 5.19
C ARG A 20 -1.60 -8.99 5.26
N TYR A 21 -1.05 -9.00 6.48
CA TYR A 21 0.38 -9.00 6.74
C TYR A 21 0.71 -9.89 7.94
N GLY A 22 1.81 -10.65 7.87
CA GLY A 22 2.21 -11.57 8.96
C GLY A 22 1.12 -12.58 9.36
N GLY A 23 0.28 -13.01 8.41
CA GLY A 23 -0.85 -13.92 8.66
C GLY A 23 -2.08 -13.26 9.29
N ARG A 24 -2.01 -11.99 9.70
CA ARG A 24 -3.08 -11.22 10.35
C ARG A 24 -3.78 -10.29 9.36
N LEU A 25 -5.06 -10.03 9.61
CA LEU A 25 -5.84 -9.03 8.88
C LEU A 25 -5.75 -7.69 9.61
N HIS A 26 -5.39 -6.63 8.88
CA HIS A 26 -5.36 -5.26 9.36
C HIS A 26 -6.49 -4.47 8.69
N LEU A 27 -7.37 -3.90 9.50
CA LEU A 27 -8.45 -3.02 9.02
C LEU A 27 -7.94 -1.59 9.00
N VAL A 28 -8.11 -0.92 7.86
CA VAL A 28 -7.78 0.50 7.74
C VAL A 28 -8.88 1.30 8.43
N THR A 29 -8.51 2.07 9.45
CA THR A 29 -9.42 2.93 10.22
C THR A 29 -9.39 4.38 9.74
N ALA A 30 -8.29 4.81 9.14
CA ALA A 30 -8.18 6.11 8.49
C ALA A 30 -7.15 6.10 7.35
N LEU A 31 -7.44 6.87 6.31
CA LEU A 31 -6.44 7.27 5.31
C LEU A 31 -5.79 8.57 5.81
N VAL A 32 -4.48 8.53 6.03
CA VAL A 32 -3.70 9.69 6.49
C VAL A 32 -3.25 10.53 5.30
N ASP A 33 -2.74 9.87 4.25
CA ASP A 33 -2.28 10.52 3.03
C ASP A 33 -2.32 9.55 1.84
N ASP A 34 -2.40 10.10 0.63
CA ASP A 34 -2.23 9.36 -0.62
C ASP A 34 -1.46 10.19 -1.65
N TRP A 35 -0.50 9.56 -2.33
CA TRP A 35 0.31 10.22 -3.34
C TRP A 35 0.72 9.26 -4.43
N ARG A 36 1.14 9.85 -5.56
CA ARG A 36 1.71 9.12 -6.67
C ARG A 36 3.22 9.31 -6.69
N TYR A 37 3.95 8.22 -6.71
CA TYR A 37 5.39 8.24 -6.98
C TYR A 37 5.62 7.92 -8.45
N GLY A 38 6.09 8.92 -9.21
CA GLY A 38 6.28 8.81 -10.66
C GLY A 38 7.33 7.81 -11.12
N GLY A 39 8.11 7.24 -10.20
CA GLY A 39 9.22 6.36 -10.55
C GLY A 39 10.48 7.14 -10.90
N ARG A 40 11.58 6.41 -11.04
CA ARG A 40 12.78 6.85 -11.75
C ARG A 40 12.77 6.19 -13.11
N TRP A 41 12.13 6.84 -14.08
CA TRP A 41 11.94 6.27 -15.42
C TRP A 41 13.26 5.96 -16.13
N TRP A 42 14.34 6.67 -15.79
CA TRP A 42 15.70 6.39 -16.27
C TRP A 42 16.34 5.13 -15.68
N LEU A 43 15.70 4.48 -14.70
CA LEU A 43 16.09 3.19 -14.12
C LEU A 43 15.04 2.11 -14.35
N ASP A 44 14.10 2.32 -15.28
CA ASP A 44 12.99 1.40 -15.55
C ASP A 44 12.12 1.11 -14.32
N GLU A 45 12.10 2.05 -13.35
CA GLU A 45 11.27 1.94 -12.17
C GLU A 45 9.83 2.33 -12.51
N SER A 46 8.92 1.36 -12.42
CA SER A 46 7.49 1.59 -12.63
C SER A 46 6.95 2.65 -11.66
N PRO A 47 6.06 3.55 -12.10
CA PRO A 47 5.30 4.40 -11.20
C PRO A 47 4.49 3.56 -10.20
N ARG A 48 4.14 4.16 -9.07
CA ARG A 48 3.32 3.52 -8.05
C ARG A 48 2.40 4.51 -7.36
N ASP A 49 1.27 3.99 -6.92
CA ASP A 49 0.39 4.67 -5.99
C ASP A 49 0.82 4.30 -4.57
N CYS A 50 0.75 5.27 -3.67
CA CYS A 50 1.19 5.15 -2.30
C CYS A 50 0.09 5.65 -1.36
N TRP A 51 -0.12 4.93 -0.26
CA TRP A 51 -1.06 5.30 0.79
C TRP A 51 -0.38 5.21 2.14
N LEU A 52 -0.60 6.21 2.98
CA LEU A 52 -0.31 6.16 4.41
C LEU A 52 -1.63 5.94 5.14
N VAL A 53 -1.74 4.84 5.89
CA VAL A 53 -2.99 4.44 6.54
C VAL A 53 -2.78 4.17 8.03
N GLN A 54 -3.82 4.45 8.82
CA GLN A 54 -3.95 3.93 10.18
C GLN A 54 -4.65 2.58 10.14
N ALA A 55 -4.12 1.60 10.87
CA ALA A 55 -4.68 0.27 11.02
C ALA A 55 -4.62 -0.19 12.48
N GLY A 56 -5.59 0.27 13.28
CA GLY A 56 -5.57 0.09 14.73
C GLY A 56 -4.46 0.95 15.35
N PRO A 57 -3.53 0.37 16.14
CA PRO A 57 -2.40 1.11 16.70
C PRO A 57 -1.25 1.33 15.70
N LEU A 58 -1.35 0.78 14.49
CA LEU A 58 -0.24 0.80 13.53
C LEU A 58 -0.44 1.84 12.44
N THR A 59 0.64 2.49 12.04
CA THR A 59 0.75 3.26 10.80
C THR A 59 1.41 2.41 9.72
N ALA A 60 0.75 2.24 8.58
CA ALA A 60 1.28 1.46 7.46
C ALA A 60 1.40 2.31 6.19
N GLU A 61 2.53 2.15 5.50
CA GLU A 61 2.75 2.72 4.17
C GLU A 61 2.61 1.60 3.12
N LEU A 62 1.55 1.67 2.32
CA LEU A 62 1.19 0.68 1.32
C LEU A 62 1.50 1.22 -0.06
N HIS A 63 2.17 0.43 -0.89
CA HIS A 63 2.47 0.80 -2.27
C HIS A 63 1.86 -0.22 -3.23
N ARG A 64 1.41 0.26 -4.40
CA ARG A 64 0.97 -0.54 -5.54
C ARG A 64 1.63 -0.04 -6.81
N GLU A 65 2.27 -0.91 -7.59
CA GLU A 65 2.70 -0.56 -8.95
C GLU A 65 1.49 -0.08 -9.78
N ASP A 66 1.63 1.06 -10.45
CA ASP A 66 0.57 1.59 -11.31
C ASP A 66 0.62 0.95 -12.70
N ARG A 67 0.17 -0.31 -12.73
CA ARG A 67 -0.03 -1.09 -13.93
C ARG A 67 -1.10 -2.16 -13.69
N PRO A 68 -1.74 -2.69 -14.73
CA PRO A 68 -2.65 -3.82 -14.58
C PRO A 68 -1.96 -5.00 -13.87
N GLY A 69 -2.57 -5.50 -12.80
CA GLY A 69 -1.99 -6.56 -11.96
C GLY A 69 -0.75 -6.12 -11.16
N GLY A 70 -0.57 -4.81 -10.95
CA GLY A 70 0.56 -4.24 -10.22
C GLY A 70 0.71 -4.84 -8.83
N ARG A 71 1.96 -5.11 -8.45
CA ARG A 71 2.28 -5.73 -7.16
C ARG A 71 1.99 -4.76 -6.03
N TRP A 72 1.51 -5.31 -4.92
CA TRP A 72 1.34 -4.62 -3.66
C TRP A 72 2.44 -4.99 -2.68
N TRP A 73 2.93 -4.02 -1.94
CA TRP A 73 3.86 -4.26 -0.84
C TRP A 73 3.68 -3.28 0.31
N LEU A 74 4.09 -3.73 1.49
CA LEU A 74 4.23 -2.91 2.68
C LEU A 74 5.62 -2.26 2.64
N ALA A 75 5.65 -0.94 2.41
CA ALA A 75 6.89 -0.16 2.37
C ALA A 75 7.41 0.12 3.77
N ARG A 76 6.50 0.40 4.72
CA ARG A 76 6.82 0.66 6.13
C ARG A 76 5.64 0.27 7.02
N LEU A 77 5.95 -0.15 8.24
CA LEU A 77 5.00 -0.39 9.33
C LEU A 77 5.60 0.17 10.62
N GLN A 78 4.81 0.93 11.37
CA GLN A 78 5.20 1.58 12.63
C GLN A 78 4.05 1.46 13.63
N ASP A 79 4.37 1.48 14.93
CA ASP A 79 3.46 1.55 16.06
C ASP A 79 3.40 2.94 16.71
#